data_AF-W1PMF9-F1
#
_entry.id   AF-W1PMF9-F1
#
_cell.length_a   1.000
_cell.length_b   1.000
_cell.length_c   1.000
_cell.angle_alpha   90.00
_cell.angle_beta   90.00
_cell.angle_gamma   90.00
#
_symmetry.space_group_name_H-M   'P 1'
#
loop_
_entity.id
_entity.type
_entity.pdbx_description
1 polymer ?
#
loop_
_entity_poly.entity_id
_entity_poly.type
_entity_poly.pdbx_seq_one_letter_code
_entity_poly.pdbx_strand_id
1 'polypeptide(L)'
;MEKGEGEEPPFTLHVKFSGKTLSLTVSPSESVSHIKSLLQTLTNVLPRGQKLIFKGKILVDSLSLKSLGLSEGSKIMLMASHGLHQGDGPMNASIPHSSNLMDISLNQAGNVKIEAPAGKSRLERWRLTGIVALSECNLKVVPEEIWACGAAIRVLDLSHNALQELPIAIGSLSSLRKLLLNANALLDKKICWEGVTALKSLTILSLNHNQLTTLPSAIGALSSLKQLQIEHNMLTSLPKEIGQLTSLEILKVDNNSLTYVIAPKSS
;
A
#
# COMPACT_ATOMS: atom_id res chain seq x y z
N MET A 1 -12.83 42.73 -12.64
CA MET A 1 -11.62 41.97 -12.98
C MET A 1 -11.46 40.88 -11.95
N GLU A 2 -12.02 39.71 -12.19
CA GLU A 2 -11.68 38.49 -11.45
C GLU A 2 -11.29 37.46 -12.50
N LYS A 3 -10.02 37.08 -12.51
CA LYS A 3 -9.49 36.00 -13.35
C LYS A 3 -9.90 34.69 -12.70
N GLY A 4 -10.86 33.99 -13.29
CA GLY A 4 -11.10 32.58 -12.97
C GLY A 4 -9.83 31.79 -13.30
N GLU A 5 -9.31 31.07 -12.31
CA GLU A 5 -8.25 30.08 -12.51
C GLU A 5 -8.79 29.00 -13.44
N GLY A 6 -8.40 29.06 -14.71
CA GLY A 6 -8.68 27.99 -15.66
C GLY A 6 -7.89 26.75 -15.27
N GLU A 7 -8.57 25.73 -14.74
CA GLU A 7 -8.02 24.39 -14.69
C GLU A 7 -7.72 23.94 -16.12
N GLU A 8 -6.44 23.77 -16.43
CA GLU A 8 -6.00 23.21 -17.70
C GLU A 8 -6.46 21.74 -17.79
N PRO A 9 -6.91 21.27 -18.96
CA PRO A 9 -7.46 19.93 -19.11
C PRO A 9 -6.42 18.85 -18.76
N PRO A 10 -6.85 17.69 -18.22
CA PRO A 10 -5.96 16.58 -17.97
C PRO A 10 -5.36 16.06 -19.27
N PHE A 11 -4.11 15.60 -19.22
CA PHE A 11 -3.38 15.15 -20.40
C PHE A 11 -2.74 13.78 -20.18
N THR A 12 -2.37 13.12 -21.29
CA THR A 12 -1.69 11.83 -21.24
C THR A 12 -0.18 11.99 -21.11
N LEU A 13 0.37 11.43 -20.04
CA LEU A 13 1.81 11.37 -19.76
C LEU A 13 2.37 9.98 -20.09
N HIS A 14 3.47 9.95 -20.85
CA HIS A 14 4.14 8.69 -21.19
C HIS A 14 5.41 8.50 -20.37
N VAL A 15 5.45 7.42 -19.58
CA VAL A 15 6.58 7.07 -18.71
C VAL A 15 7.24 5.78 -19.21
N LYS A 16 8.50 5.88 -19.62
CA LYS A 16 9.32 4.73 -20.00
C LYS A 16 9.88 4.05 -18.75
N PHE A 17 9.60 2.77 -18.58
CA PHE A 17 10.11 1.95 -17.48
C PHE A 17 10.43 0.54 -17.99
N SER A 18 11.65 0.06 -17.75
CA SER A 18 12.09 -1.31 -18.09
C SER A 18 11.74 -1.73 -19.54
N GLY A 19 11.96 -0.84 -20.51
CA GLY A 19 11.68 -1.09 -21.93
C GLY A 19 10.21 -0.95 -22.35
N LYS A 20 9.28 -0.71 -21.41
CA LYS A 20 7.85 -0.50 -21.68
C LYS A 20 7.47 0.97 -21.54
N THR A 21 6.43 1.41 -22.23
CA THR A 21 5.84 2.76 -22.08
C THR A 21 4.52 2.64 -21.33
N LEU A 22 4.42 3.31 -20.17
CA LEU A 22 3.22 3.43 -19.37
C LEU A 22 2.54 4.75 -19.70
N SER A 23 1.21 4.75 -19.83
CA SER A 23 0.41 5.95 -20.09
C SER A 23 -0.43 6.27 -18.87
N LEU A 24 -0.36 7.50 -18.39
CA LEU A 24 -1.10 8.01 -17.23
C LEU A 24 -1.89 9.24 -17.63
N THR A 25 -3.16 9.33 -17.24
CA THR A 25 -3.94 10.56 -17.34
C THR A 25 -3.72 11.38 -16.08
N VAL A 26 -3.14 12.57 -16.22
CA VAL A 26 -2.73 13.42 -15.08
C VAL A 26 -3.15 14.87 -15.30
N SER A 27 -3.42 15.58 -14.21
CA SER A 27 -3.73 17.01 -14.24
C SER A 27 -2.46 17.86 -14.12
N PRO A 28 -2.32 19.01 -14.81
CA PRO A 28 -1.12 19.86 -14.73
C PRO A 28 -0.76 20.37 -13.32
N SER A 29 -1.74 20.43 -12.42
CA SER A 29 -1.60 20.83 -11.03
C SER A 29 -1.08 19.72 -10.11
N GLU A 30 -1.06 18.46 -10.56
CA GLU A 30 -0.60 17.34 -9.75
C GLU A 30 0.91 17.42 -9.45
N SER A 31 1.29 16.90 -8.29
CA SER A 31 2.68 16.83 -7.87
C SER A 31 3.38 15.60 -8.44
N VAL A 32 4.71 15.67 -8.52
CA VAL A 32 5.55 14.51 -8.86
C VAL A 32 5.35 13.36 -7.87
N SER A 33 5.10 13.64 -6.58
CA SER A 33 4.77 12.60 -5.59
C SER A 33 3.50 11.82 -5.94
N HIS A 34 2.47 12.50 -6.47
CA HIS A 34 1.24 11.85 -6.92
C HIS A 34 1.52 10.91 -8.11
N ILE A 35 2.30 11.38 -9.09
CA ILE A 35 2.72 10.53 -10.22
C ILE A 35 3.50 9.31 -9.74
N LYS A 36 4.42 9.49 -8.80
CA LYS A 36 5.18 8.35 -8.27
C LYS A 36 4.28 7.31 -7.61
N SER A 37 3.26 7.75 -6.88
CA SER A 37 2.22 6.85 -6.37
C SER A 37 1.50 6.10 -7.50
N LEU A 38 1.02 6.81 -8.54
CA LEU A 38 0.37 6.16 -9.69
C LEU A 38 1.30 5.16 -10.37
N LEU A 39 2.56 5.53 -10.59
CA LEU A 39 3.57 4.66 -11.18
C LEU A 39 3.92 3.50 -10.28
N GLN A 40 3.83 3.61 -8.96
CA GLN A 40 4.04 2.45 -8.09
C GLN A 40 2.97 1.39 -8.34
N THR A 41 1.71 1.79 -8.55
CA THR A 41 0.64 0.82 -8.85
C THR A 41 0.92 0.05 -10.14
N LEU A 42 1.60 0.69 -11.11
CA LEU A 42 1.93 0.13 -12.42
C LEU A 42 3.29 -0.59 -12.48
N THR A 43 4.29 -0.11 -11.75
CA THR A 43 5.70 -0.52 -11.86
C THR A 43 6.14 -1.37 -10.67
N ASN A 44 5.41 -1.28 -9.56
CA ASN A 44 5.71 -1.88 -8.27
C ASN A 44 7.06 -1.42 -7.68
N VAL A 45 7.56 -0.27 -8.13
CA VAL A 45 8.70 0.42 -7.54
C VAL A 45 8.15 1.37 -6.49
N LEU A 46 8.61 1.27 -5.24
CA LEU A 46 8.18 2.18 -4.18
C LEU A 46 8.48 3.65 -4.57
N PRO A 47 7.68 4.65 -4.17
CA PRO A 47 7.86 6.04 -4.59
C PRO A 47 9.27 6.57 -4.25
N ARG A 48 9.78 6.21 -3.06
CA ARG A 48 11.17 6.46 -2.63
C ARG A 48 12.24 5.87 -3.55
N GLY A 49 11.93 4.76 -4.22
CA GLY A 49 12.80 4.08 -5.17
C GLY A 49 12.66 4.59 -6.60
N GLN A 50 11.64 5.41 -6.88
CA GLN A 50 11.38 5.94 -8.21
C GLN A 50 12.17 7.23 -8.45
N LYS A 51 13.01 7.20 -9.47
CA LYS A 51 13.67 8.38 -10.02
C LYS A 51 13.04 8.71 -11.37
N LEU A 52 12.18 9.73 -11.38
CA LEU A 52 11.59 10.25 -12.61
C LEU A 52 12.53 11.26 -13.24
N ILE A 53 12.82 11.10 -14.52
CA ILE A 53 13.76 11.92 -15.28
C ILE A 53 13.04 12.52 -16.47
N PHE A 54 13.06 13.84 -16.57
CA PHE A 54 12.55 14.59 -17.71
C PHE A 54 13.63 15.57 -18.19
N LYS A 55 13.93 15.56 -19.50
CA LYS A 55 14.98 16.39 -20.11
C LYS A 55 16.33 16.35 -19.35
N GLY A 56 16.72 15.17 -18.86
CA GLY A 56 17.98 14.97 -18.13
C GLY A 56 17.98 15.43 -16.67
N LYS A 57 16.86 15.94 -16.14
CA LYS A 57 16.72 16.35 -14.74
C LYS A 57 15.86 15.36 -13.96
N ILE A 58 16.31 15.02 -12.75
CA ILE A 58 15.50 14.24 -11.81
C ILE A 58 14.41 15.15 -11.24
N LEU A 59 13.16 14.70 -11.31
CA LEU A 59 12.01 15.44 -10.81
C LEU A 59 11.94 15.36 -9.28
N VAL A 60 11.60 16.49 -8.66
CA VAL A 60 11.48 16.64 -7.21
C VAL A 60 10.01 16.54 -6.81
N ASP A 61 9.73 15.83 -5.72
CA ASP A 61 8.39 15.42 -5.30
C ASP A 61 7.43 16.59 -5.03
N SER A 62 7.96 17.73 -4.60
CA SER A 62 7.20 18.95 -4.29
C SER A 62 6.82 19.79 -5.51
N LEU A 63 7.33 19.48 -6.70
CA LEU A 63 7.07 20.26 -7.91
C LEU A 63 5.81 19.78 -8.62
N SER A 64 5.04 20.72 -9.16
CA SER A 64 3.88 20.43 -10.01
C SER A 64 4.31 20.19 -11.46
N LEU A 65 3.52 19.43 -12.22
CA LEU A 65 3.82 19.15 -13.63
C LEU A 65 3.88 20.42 -14.49
N LYS A 66 3.02 21.40 -14.18
CA LYS A 66 3.04 22.72 -14.80
C LYS A 66 4.36 23.44 -14.59
N SER A 67 4.90 23.42 -13.36
CA SER A 67 6.21 24.04 -13.05
C SER A 67 7.39 23.38 -13.76
N LEU A 68 7.23 22.10 -14.15
CA LEU A 68 8.23 21.30 -14.85
C LEU A 68 8.13 21.41 -16.38
N GLY A 69 7.10 22.08 -16.90
CA GLY A 69 6.83 22.21 -18.34
C GLY A 69 6.49 20.87 -19.00
N LEU A 70 5.84 19.97 -18.25
CA LEU A 70 5.32 18.71 -18.78
C LEU A 70 3.97 18.97 -19.46
N SER A 71 3.85 18.56 -20.72
CA SER A 71 2.65 18.68 -21.54
C SER A 71 2.26 17.33 -22.16
N GLU A 72 1.10 17.30 -22.81
CA GLU A 72 0.65 16.14 -23.59
C GLU A 72 1.74 15.61 -24.54
N GLY A 73 1.98 14.30 -24.49
CA GLY A 73 3.02 13.63 -25.28
C GLY A 73 4.43 13.68 -24.68
N SER A 74 4.63 14.32 -23.52
CA SER A 74 5.92 14.33 -22.83
C SER A 74 6.38 12.92 -22.44
N LYS A 75 7.65 12.63 -22.70
CA LYS A 75 8.29 11.35 -22.36
C LYS A 75 9.14 11.51 -21.11
N ILE A 76 8.75 10.84 -20.03
CA ILE A 76 9.53 10.72 -18.79
C ILE A 76 10.19 9.35 -18.76
N MET A 77 11.39 9.27 -18.18
CA MET A 77 12.04 8.00 -17.89
C MET A 77 11.95 7.73 -16.39
N LEU A 78 11.47 6.54 -16.02
CA LEU A 78 11.49 6.05 -14.65
C LEU A 78 12.69 5.11 -14.46
N MET A 79 13.53 5.40 -13.48
CA MET A 79 14.59 4.53 -13.02
C MET A 79 14.25 4.01 -11.61
N ALA A 80 14.28 2.70 -11.42
CA ALA A 80 14.18 2.09 -10.10
C ALA A 80 15.58 2.09 -9.45
N SER A 81 15.65 2.55 -8.21
CA SER A 81 16.86 2.44 -7.39
C SER A 81 17.01 0.99 -6.92
N HIS A 82 18.18 0.38 -7.14
CA HIS A 82 18.48 -1.01 -6.78
C HIS A 82 18.14 -1.28 -5.30
N GLY A 83 17.48 -2.42 -5.02
CA GLY A 83 17.13 -2.84 -3.65
C GLY A 83 15.82 -2.28 -3.08
N LEU A 84 15.05 -1.49 -3.84
CA LEU A 84 13.75 -0.94 -3.43
C LEU A 84 12.54 -1.59 -4.13
N HIS A 85 12.76 -2.75 -4.75
CA HIS A 85 11.67 -3.66 -5.11
C HIS A 85 11.08 -4.27 -3.83
N GLN A 86 9.79 -4.62 -3.83
CA GLN A 86 9.05 -5.14 -2.67
C GLN A 86 9.49 -6.55 -2.18
N GLY A 87 10.80 -6.85 -2.27
CA GLY A 87 11.43 -8.12 -1.95
C GLY A 87 12.17 -8.67 -3.15
N ASP A 88 13.51 -8.63 -3.10
CA ASP A 88 14.37 -9.50 -3.90
C ASP A 88 14.72 -10.73 -3.06
N GLY A 89 14.48 -11.92 -3.61
CA GLY A 89 15.10 -13.15 -3.11
C GLY A 89 14.50 -14.46 -3.66
N PRO A 90 15.32 -15.50 -3.92
CA PRO A 90 16.65 -15.50 -4.53
C PRO A 90 16.56 -15.81 -6.04
N MET A 91 17.49 -15.24 -6.81
CA MET A 91 17.84 -15.71 -8.14
C MET A 91 18.63 -17.01 -8.00
N ASN A 92 18.04 -18.14 -8.35
CA ASN A 92 18.82 -19.29 -8.80
C ASN A 92 18.55 -19.49 -10.29
N ALA A 93 19.47 -18.96 -11.10
CA ALA A 93 19.67 -19.43 -12.45
C ALA A 93 20.27 -20.84 -12.37
N SER A 94 19.47 -21.85 -12.70
CA SER A 94 19.95 -23.11 -13.27
C SER A 94 18.75 -23.95 -13.73
N ILE A 95 18.57 -24.03 -15.05
CA ILE A 95 17.78 -25.08 -15.71
C ILE A 95 18.69 -26.32 -15.78
N PRO A 96 18.18 -27.55 -15.60
CA PRO A 96 17.88 -28.37 -16.78
C PRO A 96 16.56 -29.18 -16.70
N HIS A 97 15.81 -29.14 -17.81
CA HIS A 97 15.06 -30.21 -18.48
C HIS A 97 14.26 -31.27 -17.67
N SER A 98 12.93 -31.29 -17.87
CA SER A 98 12.15 -32.44 -18.41
C SER A 98 10.71 -31.96 -18.71
N SER A 99 10.35 -31.71 -19.97
CA SER A 99 9.52 -32.57 -20.85
C SER A 99 8.03 -32.72 -20.49
N ASN A 100 7.19 -32.32 -21.46
CA ASN A 100 5.78 -32.70 -21.74
C ASN A 100 4.71 -31.95 -20.90
N LEU A 101 3.62 -31.41 -21.44
CA LEU A 101 2.86 -31.68 -22.67
C LEU A 101 2.27 -30.41 -23.32
N MET A 102 2.07 -30.53 -24.64
CA MET A 102 1.35 -29.64 -25.55
C MET A 102 -0.10 -29.34 -25.14
N ASP A 103 -0.58 -28.15 -25.52
CA ASP A 103 -1.76 -28.10 -26.39
C ASP A 103 -1.57 -26.99 -27.44
N ILE A 104 -1.65 -27.39 -28.72
CA ILE A 104 -1.64 -26.50 -29.88
C ILE A 104 -3.08 -26.47 -30.37
N SER A 105 -3.70 -25.31 -30.32
CA SER A 105 -4.85 -25.00 -31.18
C SER A 105 -4.52 -23.78 -32.02
N LEU A 106 -4.18 -24.03 -33.28
CA LEU A 106 -4.11 -23.04 -34.35
C LEU A 106 -5.54 -22.74 -34.78
N ASN A 107 -5.94 -21.46 -34.75
CA ASN A 107 -7.04 -20.97 -35.58
C ASN A 107 -6.65 -19.69 -36.32
N GLN A 108 -6.98 -19.68 -37.60
CA GLN A 108 -6.51 -18.79 -38.65
C GLN A 108 -7.24 -17.44 -38.60
N ALA A 109 -6.55 -16.40 -38.14
CA ALA A 109 -6.75 -15.01 -38.56
C ALA A 109 -5.48 -14.23 -38.18
N GLY A 110 -4.73 -13.78 -39.19
CA GLY A 110 -3.39 -13.20 -39.04
C GLY A 110 -3.37 -11.86 -38.30
N ASN A 111 -3.36 -11.91 -36.96
CA ASN A 111 -3.00 -10.78 -36.13
C ASN A 111 -2.15 -11.27 -34.95
N VAL A 112 -0.82 -11.23 -35.10
CA VAL A 112 0.10 -11.45 -33.98
C VAL A 112 0.07 -10.21 -33.11
N LYS A 113 -0.86 -10.18 -32.16
CA LYS A 113 -0.75 -9.30 -30.99
C LYS A 113 0.42 -9.85 -30.18
N ILE A 114 1.51 -9.10 -30.14
CA ILE A 114 2.63 -9.41 -29.26
C ILE A 114 2.14 -9.19 -27.83
N GLU A 115 1.56 -10.23 -27.23
CA GLU A 115 1.46 -10.36 -25.79
C GLU A 115 2.88 -10.49 -25.24
N ALA A 116 3.25 -9.58 -24.36
CA ALA A 116 4.57 -9.54 -23.76
C ALA A 116 4.71 -10.65 -22.70
N PRO A 117 5.61 -11.65 -22.86
CA PRO A 117 5.91 -12.59 -21.79
C PRO A 117 7.15 -12.11 -21.05
N ALA A 118 6.97 -11.38 -19.94
CA ALA A 118 7.95 -11.25 -18.86
C ALA A 118 7.41 -10.34 -17.74
N GLY A 119 7.15 -10.94 -16.57
CA GLY A 119 6.91 -10.25 -15.31
C GLY A 119 5.64 -10.75 -14.63
N LYS A 120 5.80 -11.57 -13.59
CA LYS A 120 4.72 -12.05 -12.71
C LYS A 120 3.75 -10.92 -12.38
N SER A 121 2.45 -11.17 -12.48
CA SER A 121 1.43 -10.15 -12.17
C SER A 121 1.67 -9.59 -10.75
N ARG A 122 1.29 -8.33 -10.49
CA ARG A 122 1.42 -7.70 -9.16
C ARG A 122 0.87 -8.62 -8.06
N LEU A 123 -0.29 -9.22 -8.34
CA LEU A 123 -0.94 -10.21 -7.49
C LEU A 123 -0.07 -11.46 -7.24
N GLU A 124 0.51 -12.05 -8.28
CA GLU A 124 1.40 -13.21 -8.14
C GLU A 124 2.63 -12.89 -7.27
N ARG A 125 3.19 -11.68 -7.39
CA ARG A 125 4.33 -11.27 -6.55
C ARG A 125 3.94 -11.10 -5.10
N TRP A 126 2.78 -10.51 -4.81
CA TRP A 126 2.26 -10.45 -3.44
C TRP A 126 1.98 -11.83 -2.88
N ARG A 127 1.45 -12.75 -3.70
CA ARG A 127 1.24 -14.15 -3.29
C ARG A 127 2.56 -14.88 -3.03
N LEU A 128 3.58 -14.63 -3.83
CA LEU A 128 4.88 -15.30 -3.72
C LEU A 128 5.73 -14.76 -2.56
N THR A 129 5.76 -13.45 -2.36
CA THR A 129 6.54 -12.81 -1.28
C THR A 129 5.78 -12.79 0.04
N GLY A 130 4.45 -12.72 0.00
CA GLY A 130 3.59 -12.46 1.14
C GLY A 130 3.79 -11.08 1.75
N ILE A 131 4.38 -10.14 1.01
CA ILE A 131 4.66 -8.77 1.47
C ILE A 131 3.96 -7.80 0.54
N VAL A 132 3.15 -6.92 1.11
CA VAL A 132 2.49 -5.81 0.42
C VAL A 132 2.96 -4.53 1.09
N ALA A 133 3.82 -3.78 0.40
CA ALA A 133 4.35 -2.50 0.89
C ALA A 133 3.79 -1.34 0.06
N LEU A 134 2.68 -0.80 0.53
CA LEU A 134 1.93 0.29 -0.09
C LEU A 134 1.93 1.54 0.80
N SER A 135 3.07 1.79 1.46
CA SER A 135 3.26 3.04 2.19
C SER A 135 3.52 4.21 1.23
N GLU A 136 3.06 5.42 1.59
CA GLU A 136 3.25 6.66 0.82
C GLU A 136 2.64 6.60 -0.58
N CYS A 137 1.57 5.81 -0.75
CA CYS A 137 0.89 5.62 -2.01
C CYS A 137 -0.27 6.61 -2.23
N ASN A 138 -0.50 7.57 -1.34
CA ASN A 138 -1.64 8.49 -1.41
C ASN A 138 -2.99 7.75 -1.58
N LEU A 139 -3.11 6.56 -0.99
CA LEU A 139 -4.31 5.72 -1.11
C LEU A 139 -5.44 6.31 -0.28
N LYS A 140 -6.63 6.36 -0.88
CA LYS A 140 -7.89 6.65 -0.18
C LYS A 140 -8.65 5.38 0.22
N VAL A 141 -8.46 4.32 -0.55
CA VAL A 141 -9.09 3.01 -0.37
C VAL A 141 -8.02 1.95 -0.57
N VAL A 142 -8.09 0.86 0.19
CA VAL A 142 -7.18 -0.27 0.03
C VAL A 142 -7.56 -1.05 -1.26
N PRO A 143 -6.61 -1.33 -2.17
CA PRO A 143 -6.92 -2.03 -3.41
C PRO A 143 -7.53 -3.43 -3.21
N GLU A 144 -8.63 -3.72 -3.92
CA GLU A 144 -9.40 -4.97 -3.81
C GLU A 144 -8.55 -6.23 -4.09
N GLU A 145 -7.51 -6.11 -4.89
CA GLU A 145 -6.66 -7.25 -5.26
C GLU A 145 -5.86 -7.79 -4.08
N ILE A 146 -5.66 -7.00 -3.01
CA ILE A 146 -4.99 -7.45 -1.79
C ILE A 146 -5.82 -8.53 -1.11
N TRP A 147 -7.15 -8.40 -1.12
CA TRP A 147 -8.06 -9.36 -0.49
C TRP A 147 -8.03 -10.71 -1.22
N ALA A 148 -7.83 -10.69 -2.54
CA ALA A 148 -7.69 -11.90 -3.35
C ALA A 148 -6.39 -12.70 -3.04
N CYS A 149 -5.42 -12.10 -2.36
CA CYS A 149 -4.22 -12.81 -1.91
C CYS A 149 -4.49 -13.69 -0.66
N GLY A 150 -5.52 -13.37 0.14
CA GLY A 150 -5.92 -14.14 1.32
C GLY A 150 -4.75 -14.53 2.23
N ALA A 151 -4.62 -15.83 2.49
CA ALA A 151 -3.58 -16.41 3.35
C ALA A 151 -2.14 -16.25 2.83
N ALA A 152 -1.92 -15.72 1.62
CA ALA A 152 -0.56 -15.52 1.13
C ALA A 152 0.12 -14.31 1.80
N ILE A 153 -0.64 -13.31 2.25
CA ILE A 153 -0.09 -12.08 2.83
C ILE A 153 0.29 -12.27 4.29
N ARG A 154 1.52 -11.90 4.62
CA ARG A 154 2.12 -11.94 5.96
C ARG A 154 2.44 -10.55 6.49
N VAL A 155 2.76 -9.61 5.60
CA VAL A 155 3.06 -8.22 5.95
C VAL A 155 2.25 -7.30 5.04
N LEU A 156 1.47 -6.43 5.63
CA LEU A 156 0.73 -5.38 4.95
C LEU A 156 1.12 -4.04 5.56
N ASP A 157 1.81 -3.22 4.78
CA ASP A 157 2.17 -1.86 5.13
C ASP A 157 1.38 -0.88 4.27
N LEU A 158 0.51 -0.13 4.94
CA LEU A 158 -0.36 0.89 4.37
C LEU A 158 -0.08 2.26 5.03
N SER A 159 1.10 2.44 5.62
CA SER A 159 1.46 3.65 6.36
C SER A 159 1.56 4.89 5.45
N HIS A 160 1.34 6.09 5.99
CA HIS A 160 1.46 7.36 5.25
C HIS A 160 0.57 7.42 4.02
N ASN A 161 -0.71 7.07 4.18
CA ASN A 161 -1.73 7.22 3.16
C ASN A 161 -2.86 8.14 3.68
N ALA A 162 -3.97 8.21 2.96
CA ALA A 162 -5.17 8.95 3.36
C ALA A 162 -6.37 8.00 3.38
N LEU A 163 -6.20 6.81 3.97
CA LEU A 163 -7.22 5.78 3.96
C LEU A 163 -8.49 6.26 4.66
N GLN A 164 -9.61 6.19 3.94
CA GLN A 164 -10.91 6.59 4.47
C GLN A 164 -11.47 5.57 5.47
N GLU A 165 -11.15 4.30 5.24
CA GLU A 165 -11.57 3.19 6.09
C GLU A 165 -10.72 1.93 5.88
N LEU A 166 -10.79 1.03 6.86
CA LEU A 166 -10.30 -0.34 6.79
C LEU A 166 -11.51 -1.29 6.78
N PRO A 167 -11.83 -1.96 5.66
CA PRO A 167 -13.04 -2.76 5.51
C PRO A 167 -12.92 -4.13 6.18
N ILE A 168 -14.06 -4.82 6.35
CA ILE A 168 -14.12 -6.19 6.90
C ILE A 168 -13.28 -7.20 6.12
N ALA A 169 -13.04 -6.94 4.83
CA ALA A 169 -12.23 -7.74 3.94
C ALA A 169 -10.79 -7.97 4.45
N ILE A 170 -10.27 -7.11 5.34
CA ILE A 170 -8.97 -7.34 6.00
C ILE A 170 -8.90 -8.69 6.70
N GLY A 171 -10.02 -9.20 7.21
CA GLY A 171 -10.12 -10.51 7.87
C GLY A 171 -9.83 -11.70 6.94
N SER A 172 -9.88 -11.51 5.62
CA SER A 172 -9.49 -12.56 4.64
C SER A 172 -7.99 -12.88 4.66
N LEU A 173 -7.15 -11.98 5.18
CA LEU A 173 -5.70 -12.13 5.25
C LEU A 173 -5.28 -13.00 6.45
N SER A 174 -5.79 -14.23 6.53
CA SER A 174 -5.69 -15.10 7.73
C SER A 174 -4.26 -15.40 8.23
N SER A 175 -3.26 -15.25 7.37
CA SER A 175 -1.84 -15.43 7.71
C SER A 175 -1.08 -14.13 7.98
N LEU A 176 -1.79 -13.00 8.07
CA LEU A 176 -1.19 -11.69 8.30
C LEU A 176 -0.53 -11.65 9.68
N ARG A 177 0.75 -11.28 9.72
CA ARG A 177 1.58 -11.18 10.93
C ARG A 177 1.85 -9.74 11.32
N LYS A 178 1.97 -8.84 10.34
CA LYS A 178 2.25 -7.43 10.55
C LYS A 178 1.27 -6.58 9.75
N LEU A 179 0.54 -5.72 10.45
CA LEU A 179 -0.35 -4.71 9.87
C LEU A 179 0.11 -3.33 10.32
N LEU A 180 0.58 -2.53 9.37
CA LEU A 180 1.05 -1.16 9.60
C LEU A 180 0.09 -0.19 8.91
N LEU A 181 -0.56 0.66 9.71
CA LEU A 181 -1.59 1.62 9.29
C LEU A 181 -1.24 3.03 9.77
N ASN A 182 0.05 3.31 9.97
CA ASN A 182 0.51 4.55 10.58
C ASN A 182 0.17 5.75 9.70
N ALA A 183 -0.08 6.92 10.30
CA ALA A 183 -0.26 8.18 9.55
C ALA A 183 -1.30 8.08 8.43
N ASN A 184 -2.54 7.69 8.77
CA ASN A 184 -3.67 7.63 7.83
C ASN A 184 -4.84 8.56 8.19
N ALA A 185 -4.74 9.29 9.30
CA ALA A 185 -5.85 10.08 9.85
C ALA A 185 -7.12 9.24 10.13
N LEU A 186 -6.97 7.95 10.42
CA LEU A 186 -8.10 7.05 10.69
C LEU A 186 -8.80 7.39 12.00
N LEU A 187 -10.13 7.37 11.98
CA LEU A 187 -11.01 7.43 13.15
C LEU A 187 -11.38 6.00 13.58
N ASP A 188 -11.77 5.82 14.85
CA ASP A 188 -12.15 4.51 15.41
C ASP A 188 -13.29 3.83 14.62
N LYS A 189 -14.32 4.59 14.23
CA LYS A 189 -15.46 4.11 13.41
C LYS A 189 -15.09 3.74 11.99
N LYS A 190 -13.92 4.17 11.50
CA LYS A 190 -13.44 3.89 10.15
C LYS A 190 -12.63 2.59 10.07
N ILE A 191 -12.41 1.94 11.21
CA ILE A 191 -11.74 0.64 11.26
C ILE A 191 -12.79 -0.44 11.52
N CYS A 192 -12.93 -1.39 10.59
CA CYS A 192 -13.72 -2.59 10.83
C CYS A 192 -12.94 -3.54 11.75
N TRP A 193 -13.15 -3.37 13.05
CA TRP A 193 -12.47 -4.17 14.08
C TRP A 193 -12.83 -5.65 14.06
N GLU A 194 -14.01 -6.01 13.56
CA GLU A 194 -14.40 -7.41 13.33
C GLU A 194 -13.40 -8.11 12.38
N GLY A 195 -13.08 -7.47 11.26
CA GLY A 195 -12.09 -7.98 10.32
C GLY A 195 -10.68 -8.05 10.92
N VAL A 196 -10.26 -7.03 11.66
CA VAL A 196 -8.93 -7.00 12.30
C VAL A 196 -8.81 -8.11 13.35
N THR A 197 -9.84 -8.31 14.17
CA THR A 197 -9.83 -9.27 15.28
C THR A 197 -10.00 -10.73 14.84
N ALA A 198 -10.40 -10.95 13.58
CA ALA A 198 -10.34 -12.25 12.91
C ALA A 198 -8.90 -12.71 12.61
N LEU A 199 -7.91 -11.80 12.61
CA LEU A 199 -6.52 -12.09 12.29
C LEU A 199 -5.77 -12.79 13.44
N LYS A 200 -6.02 -14.09 13.63
CA LYS A 200 -5.42 -14.87 14.74
C LYS A 200 -3.89 -15.02 14.66
N SER A 201 -3.30 -14.78 13.50
CA SER A 201 -1.84 -14.82 13.30
C SER A 201 -1.15 -13.47 13.50
N LEU A 202 -1.89 -12.40 13.80
CA LEU A 202 -1.36 -11.05 13.87
C LEU A 202 -0.46 -10.89 15.10
N THR A 203 0.80 -10.50 14.85
CA THR A 203 1.83 -10.32 15.88
C THR A 203 2.17 -8.86 16.12
N ILE A 204 2.02 -8.01 15.10
CA ILE A 204 2.29 -6.57 15.17
C ILE A 204 1.12 -5.82 14.56
N LEU A 205 0.54 -4.93 15.34
CA LEU A 205 -0.44 -3.94 14.91
C LEU A 205 0.09 -2.55 15.23
N SER A 206 0.30 -1.74 14.19
CA SER A 206 0.79 -0.37 14.31
C SER A 206 -0.25 0.59 13.72
N LEU A 207 -0.77 1.48 14.57
CA LEU A 207 -1.81 2.47 14.29
C LEU A 207 -1.34 3.87 14.71
N ASN A 208 -0.03 4.10 14.75
CA ASN A 208 0.56 5.36 15.20
C ASN A 208 0.11 6.54 14.31
N HIS A 209 0.04 7.74 14.87
CA HIS A 209 -0.32 8.95 14.13
C HIS A 209 -1.67 8.85 13.40
N ASN A 210 -2.69 8.38 14.11
CA ASN A 210 -4.08 8.41 13.63
C ASN A 210 -4.93 9.30 14.55
N GLN A 211 -6.24 9.29 14.38
CA GLN A 211 -7.18 10.10 15.16
C GLN A 211 -8.09 9.21 16.02
N LEU A 212 -7.55 8.08 16.51
CA LEU A 212 -8.32 7.13 17.30
C LEU A 212 -8.64 7.72 18.67
N THR A 213 -9.91 7.69 19.05
CA THR A 213 -10.39 8.17 20.36
C THR A 213 -10.60 7.05 21.37
N THR A 214 -10.85 5.83 20.87
CA THR A 214 -11.05 4.61 21.66
C THR A 214 -10.52 3.39 20.91
N LEU A 215 -10.40 2.26 21.63
CA LEU A 215 -10.22 0.93 21.05
C LEU A 215 -11.41 0.06 21.43
N PRO A 216 -11.85 -0.87 20.56
CA PRO A 216 -12.95 -1.77 20.89
C PRO A 216 -12.54 -2.79 21.95
N SER A 217 -13.51 -3.31 22.71
CA SER A 217 -13.30 -4.48 23.59
C SER A 217 -12.82 -5.71 22.80
N ALA A 218 -13.25 -5.85 21.55
CA ALA A 218 -12.85 -6.94 20.66
C ALA A 218 -11.33 -7.04 20.43
N ILE A 219 -10.54 -5.99 20.72
CA ILE A 219 -9.07 -6.04 20.61
C ILE A 219 -8.48 -7.22 21.39
N GLY A 220 -9.08 -7.59 22.53
CA GLY A 220 -8.64 -8.72 23.36
C GLY A 220 -8.69 -10.08 22.66
N ALA A 221 -9.37 -10.19 21.52
CA ALA A 221 -9.44 -11.43 20.74
C ALA A 221 -8.17 -11.71 19.90
N LEU A 222 -7.21 -10.78 19.87
CA LEU A 222 -5.92 -10.92 19.17
C LEU A 222 -4.87 -11.65 20.05
N SER A 223 -5.12 -12.93 20.34
CA SER A 223 -4.31 -13.72 21.28
C SER A 223 -2.82 -13.86 20.91
N SER A 224 -2.46 -13.73 19.64
CA SER A 224 -1.07 -13.82 19.13
C SER A 224 -0.35 -12.46 19.07
N LEU A 225 -1.01 -11.37 19.44
CA LEU A 225 -0.46 -10.03 19.31
C LEU A 225 0.68 -9.82 20.31
N LYS A 226 1.87 -9.51 19.78
CA LYS A 226 3.08 -9.25 20.56
C LYS A 226 3.38 -7.77 20.71
N GLN A 227 3.04 -6.98 19.70
CA GLN A 227 3.31 -5.55 19.68
C GLN A 227 2.06 -4.80 19.24
N LEU A 228 1.59 -3.90 20.12
CA LEU A 228 0.54 -2.95 19.84
C LEU A 228 1.12 -1.54 19.95
N GLN A 229 1.12 -0.80 18.85
CA GLN A 229 1.63 0.57 18.79
C GLN A 229 0.50 1.49 18.35
N ILE A 230 0.12 2.42 19.23
CA ILE A 230 -0.96 3.38 19.00
C ILE A 230 -0.53 4.76 19.53
N GLU A 231 0.74 5.09 19.35
CA GLU A 231 1.32 6.39 19.73
C GLU A 231 0.70 7.51 18.90
N HIS A 232 0.68 8.73 19.43
CA HIS A 232 0.16 9.92 18.71
C HIS A 232 -1.27 9.72 18.20
N ASN A 233 -2.17 9.39 19.12
CA ASN A 233 -3.61 9.30 18.89
C ASN A 233 -4.33 10.15 19.95
N MET A 234 -5.66 10.08 20.01
CA MET A 234 -6.49 10.83 20.95
C MET A 234 -7.18 9.90 21.96
N LEU A 235 -6.57 8.77 22.30
CA LEU A 235 -7.15 7.80 23.23
C LEU A 235 -7.31 8.42 24.62
N THR A 236 -8.49 8.24 25.22
CA THR A 236 -8.79 8.69 26.59
C THR A 236 -8.67 7.58 27.62
N SER A 237 -8.81 6.33 27.18
CA SER A 237 -8.65 5.12 28.00
C SER A 237 -8.33 3.94 27.10
N LEU A 238 -7.86 2.84 27.70
CA LEU A 238 -7.76 1.53 27.04
C LEU A 238 -8.89 0.60 27.51
N PRO A 239 -9.43 -0.26 26.63
CA PRO A 239 -10.42 -1.26 27.03
C PRO A 239 -9.79 -2.25 28.03
N LYS A 240 -10.58 -2.72 29.00
CA LYS A 240 -10.11 -3.72 29.99
C LYS A 240 -9.64 -5.02 29.33
N GLU A 241 -10.18 -5.31 28.13
CA GLU A 241 -9.84 -6.46 27.31
C GLU A 241 -8.40 -6.40 26.77
N ILE A 242 -7.68 -5.28 26.91
CA ILE A 242 -6.24 -5.25 26.68
C ILE A 242 -5.49 -6.29 27.54
N GLY A 243 -6.02 -6.60 28.73
CA GLY A 243 -5.49 -7.65 29.60
C GLY A 243 -5.70 -9.08 29.08
N GLN A 244 -6.49 -9.27 28.02
CA GLN A 244 -6.67 -10.57 27.36
C GLN A 244 -5.58 -10.85 26.30
N LEU A 245 -4.75 -9.86 25.96
CA LEU A 245 -3.63 -10.00 25.04
C LEU A 245 -2.46 -10.71 25.73
N THR A 246 -2.60 -12.02 25.95
CA THR A 246 -1.65 -12.82 26.75
C THR A 246 -0.25 -12.92 26.15
N SER A 247 -0.10 -12.68 24.84
CA SER A 247 1.20 -12.68 24.14
C SER A 247 1.84 -11.30 24.02
N LEU A 248 1.23 -10.24 24.57
CA LEU A 248 1.68 -8.86 24.37
C LEU A 248 2.97 -8.60 25.14
N GLU A 249 4.01 -8.25 24.38
CA GLU A 249 5.36 -7.93 24.89
C GLU A 249 5.59 -6.42 24.90
N ILE A 250 5.02 -5.70 23.93
CA ILE A 250 5.22 -4.26 23.75
C ILE A 250 3.87 -3.58 23.56
N LEU A 251 3.56 -2.65 24.45
CA LEU A 251 2.44 -1.72 24.33
C LEU A 251 2.99 -0.29 24.29
N LYS A 252 2.82 0.40 23.17
CA LYS A 252 3.17 1.81 23.03
C LYS A 252 1.92 2.66 22.85
N VAL A 253 1.71 3.58 23.77
CA VAL A 253 0.53 4.45 23.83
C VAL A 253 0.93 5.90 24.12
N ASP A 254 2.20 6.25 23.92
CA ASP A 254 2.73 7.58 24.16
C ASP A 254 2.01 8.63 23.29
N ASN A 255 1.94 9.86 23.78
CA ASN A 255 1.26 10.97 23.10
C ASN A 255 -0.22 10.66 22.80
N ASN A 256 -0.92 10.14 23.81
CA ASN A 256 -2.38 10.06 23.89
C ASN A 256 -2.90 10.90 25.06
N SER A 257 -4.22 11.09 25.13
CA SER A 257 -4.89 11.83 26.21
C SER A 257 -5.41 10.90 27.31
N LEU A 258 -4.63 9.88 27.68
CA LEU A 258 -5.06 8.85 28.63
C LEU A 258 -5.27 9.45 30.02
N THR A 259 -6.52 9.45 30.49
CA THR A 259 -6.87 9.81 31.87
C THR A 259 -6.98 8.58 32.76
N TYR A 260 -7.28 7.42 32.16
CA TYR A 260 -7.35 6.13 32.83
C TYR A 260 -6.56 5.08 32.05
N VAL A 261 -5.88 4.19 32.76
CA VAL A 261 -5.20 3.03 32.15
C VAL A 261 -6.22 2.02 31.63
N ILE A 262 -7.33 1.84 32.35
CA ILE A 262 -8.44 0.94 31.97
C ILE A 262 -9.75 1.73 32.02
N ALA A 263 -10.58 1.59 31.00
CA ALA A 263 -11.89 2.23 30.95
C ALA A 263 -12.74 1.86 32.20
N PRO A 264 -13.33 2.85 32.89
CA PRO A 264 -14.18 2.58 34.04
C PRO A 264 -15.41 1.77 33.62
N LYS A 265 -15.92 0.91 34.52
CA LYS A 265 -17.20 0.22 34.27
C LYS A 265 -18.28 1.29 34.09
N SER A 266 -18.94 1.31 32.93
CA SER A 266 -20.18 2.06 32.75
C SER A 266 -21.23 1.43 33.66
N SER A 267 -21.61 2.15 34.71
CA SER A 267 -22.65 1.81 35.68
C SER A 267 -24.03 1.71 35.05
#